data_AF-A0A7S0IQZ7-F1
#
_entry.id   AF-A0A7S0IQZ7-F1
#
_cell.length_a   1.000
_cell.length_b   1.000
_cell.length_c   1.000
_cell.angle_alpha   90.00
_cell.angle_beta   90.00
_cell.angle_gamma   90.00
#
_symmetry.space_group_name_H-M   'P 1'
#
loop_
_entity.id
_entity.type
_entity.pdbx_description
1 polymer ?
#
loop_
_entity_poly.entity_id
_entity_poly.type
_entity_poly.pdbx_seq_one_letter_code
_entity_poly.pdbx_strand_id
1 'polypeptide(L)'
;RVQVGLHYPSDVIVGMVVGAFSALVQAEAVLPVLAGYDTSEPLRRLLLLSLPLLLCCAAVCYFYNVAKRAAAGDNPKWQKHACRGKYQERIFDPRGLALGGYTGMLGVLAGLAIGGAFKRYVPLPYPTSWRAASARAVIGNFGLMTTFETVAALTPKRPLYLFTSLRFVKYVLMPVYILLIAPVLFIRLGI
;
A
#
# COMPACT_ATOMS: atom_id res chain seq x y z
N ARG A 1 -7.93 -13.19 -10.67
CA ARG A 1 -8.71 -11.93 -10.61
C ARG A 1 -9.71 -11.80 -11.75
N VAL A 2 -9.33 -12.12 -12.99
CA VAL A 2 -10.26 -12.24 -14.13
C VAL A 2 -11.32 -13.31 -13.88
N GLN A 3 -10.93 -14.50 -13.41
CA GLN A 3 -11.85 -15.60 -13.10
C GLN A 3 -12.90 -15.29 -12.01
N VAL A 4 -12.61 -14.36 -11.10
CA VAL A 4 -13.54 -13.90 -10.04
C VAL A 4 -14.32 -12.64 -10.46
N GLY A 5 -14.24 -12.25 -11.74
CA GLY A 5 -15.02 -11.15 -12.33
C GLY A 5 -14.63 -9.75 -11.84
N LEU A 6 -13.45 -9.59 -11.24
CA LEU A 6 -13.02 -8.31 -10.63
C LEU A 6 -12.24 -7.41 -11.59
N HIS A 7 -11.74 -7.94 -12.71
CA HIS A 7 -10.92 -7.22 -13.69
C HIS A 7 -11.11 -7.82 -15.08
N TYR A 8 -11.07 -7.00 -16.12
CA TYR A 8 -10.98 -7.46 -17.50
C TYR A 8 -9.56 -7.97 -17.79
N PRO A 9 -9.36 -8.93 -18.73
CA PRO A 9 -8.03 -9.35 -19.16
C PRO A 9 -7.14 -8.18 -19.61
N SER A 10 -7.74 -7.19 -20.29
CA SER A 10 -7.06 -5.96 -20.70
C SER A 10 -6.46 -5.20 -19.53
N ASP A 11 -7.17 -5.11 -18.39
CA ASP A 11 -6.70 -4.41 -17.20
C ASP A 11 -5.45 -5.07 -16.64
N VAL A 12 -5.38 -6.40 -16.71
CA VAL A 12 -4.22 -7.18 -16.25
C VAL A 12 -3.03 -6.97 -17.16
N ILE A 13 -3.23 -7.01 -18.48
CA ILE A 13 -2.15 -6.79 -19.46
C ILE A 13 -1.60 -5.37 -19.34
N VAL A 14 -2.47 -4.36 -19.33
CA VAL A 14 -2.05 -2.96 -19.16
C VAL A 14 -1.33 -2.78 -17.82
N GLY A 15 -1.87 -3.36 -16.74
CA GLY A 15 -1.22 -3.33 -15.42
C GLY A 15 0.17 -3.97 -15.41
N MET A 16 0.37 -5.09 -16.12
CA MET A 16 1.69 -5.73 -16.25
C MET A 16 2.68 -4.86 -17.04
N VAL A 17 2.26 -4.30 -18.17
CA VAL A 17 3.11 -3.41 -18.99
C VAL A 17 3.52 -2.18 -18.19
N VAL A 18 2.56 -1.52 -17.53
CA VAL A 18 2.83 -0.36 -16.67
C VAL A 18 3.75 -0.73 -15.52
N GLY A 19 3.55 -1.91 -14.89
CA GLY A 19 4.41 -2.39 -13.82
C GLY A 19 5.84 -2.67 -14.27
N ALA A 20 6.02 -3.34 -15.41
CA ALA A 20 7.34 -3.62 -15.98
C ALA A 20 8.09 -2.34 -16.36
N PHE A 21 7.40 -1.40 -17.03
CA PHE A 21 7.97 -0.09 -17.36
C PHE A 21 8.36 0.69 -16.09
N SER A 22 7.50 0.69 -15.07
CA SER A 22 7.77 1.36 -13.79
C SER A 22 8.99 0.76 -13.10
N ALA A 23 9.13 -0.57 -13.12
CA ALA A 23 10.29 -1.27 -12.56
C ALA A 23 11.59 -0.92 -13.32
N LEU A 24 11.53 -0.85 -14.65
CA LEU A 24 12.67 -0.46 -15.48
C LEU A 24 13.11 0.98 -15.19
N VAL A 25 12.18 1.93 -15.16
CA VAL A 25 12.48 3.33 -14.81
C VAL A 25 13.08 3.42 -13.40
N GLN A 26 12.55 2.66 -12.46
CA GLN A 26 13.09 2.61 -11.11
C GLN A 26 14.54 2.09 -11.09
N ALA A 27 14.82 1.01 -11.83
CA ALA A 27 16.13 0.38 -11.88
C ALA A 27 17.18 1.25 -12.60
N GLU A 28 16.82 1.84 -13.73
CA GLU A 28 17.77 2.50 -14.63
C GLU A 28 17.89 4.01 -14.40
N ALA A 29 16.83 4.67 -13.95
CA ALA A 29 16.83 6.13 -13.77
C ALA A 29 16.87 6.54 -12.30
N VAL A 30 16.06 5.89 -11.45
CA VAL A 30 15.88 6.35 -10.06
C VAL A 30 16.98 5.81 -9.15
N LEU A 31 17.24 4.49 -9.16
CA LEU A 31 18.22 3.88 -8.27
C LEU A 31 19.66 4.40 -8.48
N PRO A 32 20.17 4.64 -9.70
CA PRO A 32 21.52 5.16 -9.89
C PRO A 32 21.66 6.58 -9.36
N VAL A 33 20.64 7.42 -9.57
CA VAL A 33 20.58 8.77 -8.99
C VAL A 33 20.62 8.67 -7.47
N LEU A 34 19.82 7.79 -6.86
CA LEU A 34 19.81 7.56 -5.42
C LEU A 34 21.11 6.95 -4.88
N ALA A 35 21.84 6.16 -5.67
CA ALA A 35 23.11 5.55 -5.30
C ALA A 35 24.26 6.58 -5.23
N GLY A 36 24.17 7.67 -5.99
CA GLY A 36 25.13 8.77 -5.95
C GLY A 36 24.93 9.77 -4.80
N TYR A 37 23.84 9.65 -4.03
CA TYR A 37 23.62 10.50 -2.85
C TYR A 37 24.24 9.87 -1.61
N ASP A 38 24.92 10.68 -0.80
CA ASP A 38 25.29 10.27 0.55
C ASP A 38 24.02 9.97 1.36
N THR A 39 23.76 8.67 1.55
CA THR A 39 22.59 8.14 2.25
C THR A 39 22.82 8.09 3.77
N SER A 40 23.86 8.76 4.26
CA SER A 40 24.18 8.92 5.67
C SER A 40 23.08 9.66 6.47
N GLU A 41 22.18 10.40 5.81
CA GLU A 41 21.09 11.14 6.44
C GLU A 41 19.70 10.55 6.14
N PRO A 42 18.94 10.11 7.16
CA PRO A 42 17.67 9.43 6.95
C PRO A 42 16.56 10.39 6.50
N LEU A 43 16.60 11.65 6.91
CA LEU A 43 15.60 12.65 6.55
C LEU A 43 15.65 12.95 5.05
N ARG A 44 16.85 13.13 4.49
CA ARG A 44 17.03 13.32 3.05
C ARG A 44 16.52 12.14 2.25
N ARG A 45 16.80 10.91 2.71
CA ARG A 45 16.30 9.69 2.08
C ARG A 45 14.78 9.57 2.17
N LEU A 46 14.18 9.95 3.29
CA LEU A 46 12.72 10.00 3.44
C LEU A 46 12.10 10.98 2.43
N LEU A 47 12.67 12.18 2.29
CA LEU A 47 12.17 13.18 1.33
C LEU A 47 12.21 12.66 -0.10
N LEU A 48 13.34 12.07 -0.52
CA LEU A 48 13.49 11.49 -1.86
C LEU A 48 12.52 10.33 -2.10
N LEU A 49 12.40 9.41 -1.14
CA LEU A 49 11.47 8.28 -1.24
C LEU A 49 9.99 8.70 -1.14
N SER A 50 9.70 9.92 -0.68
CA SER A 50 8.35 10.48 -0.62
C SER A 50 7.91 11.12 -1.94
N LEU A 51 8.80 11.32 -2.93
CA LEU A 51 8.42 11.91 -4.23
C LEU A 51 7.33 11.12 -4.96
N PRO A 52 7.41 9.77 -5.09
CA PRO A 52 6.34 8.98 -5.68
C PRO A 52 5.02 9.11 -4.92
N LEU A 53 5.09 9.19 -3.58
CA LEU A 53 3.90 9.41 -2.74
C LEU A 53 3.24 10.75 -3.07
N LEU A 54 4.02 11.84 -3.19
CA LEU A 54 3.49 13.17 -3.53
C LEU A 54 2.83 13.18 -4.91
N LEU A 55 3.46 12.55 -5.91
CA LEU A 55 2.89 12.41 -7.26
C LEU A 55 1.58 11.61 -7.23
N CYS A 56 1.55 10.49 -6.50
CA CYS A 56 0.34 9.70 -6.34
C CYS A 56 -0.76 10.46 -5.59
N CYS A 57 -0.43 11.25 -4.56
CA CYS A 57 -1.37 12.12 -3.88
C CYS A 57 -1.99 13.14 -4.84
N ALA A 58 -1.15 13.81 -5.65
CA ALA A 58 -1.62 14.76 -6.67
C ALA A 58 -2.54 14.08 -7.69
N ALA A 59 -2.18 12.89 -8.17
CA ALA A 59 -3.00 12.10 -9.09
C ALA A 59 -4.35 11.70 -8.46
N VAL A 60 -4.36 11.22 -7.21
CA VAL A 60 -5.60 10.88 -6.49
C VAL A 60 -6.49 12.11 -6.33
N CYS A 61 -5.93 13.26 -5.94
CA CYS A 61 -6.67 14.52 -5.84
C CYS A 61 -7.26 14.95 -7.19
N TYR A 62 -6.47 14.85 -8.27
CA TYR A 62 -6.92 15.16 -9.62
C TYR A 62 -8.08 14.25 -10.05
N PHE A 63 -7.90 12.93 -9.97
CA PHE A 63 -8.94 11.97 -10.37
C PHE A 63 -10.18 12.03 -9.49
N TYR A 64 -10.04 12.32 -8.19
CA TYR A 64 -11.17 12.56 -7.32
C TYR A 64 -11.98 13.79 -7.75
N ASN A 65 -11.30 14.89 -8.10
CA ASN A 65 -11.94 16.10 -8.61
C ASN A 65 -12.62 15.86 -9.97
N VAL A 66 -11.98 15.11 -10.87
CA VAL A 66 -12.59 14.71 -12.15
C VAL A 66 -13.84 13.86 -11.91
N ALA A 67 -13.75 12.86 -11.03
CA ALA A 67 -14.88 11.99 -10.69
C ALA A 67 -16.05 12.77 -10.06
N LYS A 68 -15.77 13.75 -9.20
CA LYS A 68 -16.78 14.65 -8.63
C LYS A 68 -17.53 15.44 -9.69
N ARG A 69 -16.85 15.88 -10.74
CA ARG A 69 -17.44 16.67 -11.84
C ARG A 69 -18.18 15.80 -12.86
N ALA A 70 -17.69 14.59 -13.11
CA ALA A 70 -18.21 13.70 -14.15
C ALA A 70 -19.35 12.78 -13.67
N ALA A 71 -19.42 12.45 -12.38
CA ALA A 71 -20.40 11.50 -11.89
C ALA A 71 -21.77 12.15 -11.66
N ALA A 72 -22.78 11.74 -12.44
CA ALA A 72 -24.16 11.78 -11.97
C ALA A 72 -24.26 10.80 -10.80
N GLY A 73 -24.28 11.31 -9.56
CA GLY A 73 -24.22 10.51 -8.33
C GLY A 73 -25.28 9.41 -8.22
N ASP A 74 -26.34 9.50 -9.02
CA ASP A 74 -27.58 8.76 -8.85
C ASP A 74 -27.99 8.02 -10.14
N ASN A 75 -27.09 7.25 -10.76
CA ASN A 75 -27.50 6.32 -11.83
C ASN A 75 -27.99 4.99 -11.22
N PRO A 76 -29.31 4.72 -11.19
CA PRO A 76 -29.84 3.56 -10.47
C PRO A 76 -29.48 2.23 -11.15
N LYS A 77 -29.30 2.23 -12.48
CA LYS A 77 -28.88 1.04 -13.22
C LYS A 77 -27.46 0.65 -12.83
N TRP A 78 -26.54 1.61 -12.81
CA TRP A 78 -25.15 1.36 -12.40
C TRP A 78 -25.09 0.83 -10.95
N GLN A 79 -25.79 1.48 -10.02
CA GLN A 79 -25.90 1.04 -8.62
C GLN A 79 -26.43 -0.40 -8.51
N LYS A 80 -27.51 -0.72 -9.23
CA LYS A 80 -28.07 -2.09 -9.29
C LYS A 80 -27.07 -3.12 -9.82
N HIS A 81 -26.12 -2.74 -10.68
CA HIS A 81 -25.08 -3.64 -11.18
C HIS A 81 -23.89 -3.74 -10.21
N ALA A 82 -23.42 -2.61 -9.67
CA ALA A 82 -22.28 -2.54 -8.75
C ALA A 82 -22.56 -3.26 -7.43
N CYS A 83 -23.81 -3.19 -6.94
CA CYS A 83 -24.23 -3.80 -5.68
C CYS A 83 -24.72 -5.25 -5.83
N ARG A 84 -24.40 -5.99 -6.89
CA ARG A 84 -24.89 -7.38 -7.02
C ARG A 84 -24.16 -8.36 -6.08
N GLY A 85 -24.86 -9.45 -5.73
CA GLY A 85 -24.30 -10.55 -4.95
C GLY A 85 -23.85 -10.13 -3.56
N LYS A 86 -22.58 -10.40 -3.21
CA LYS A 86 -22.01 -10.09 -1.89
C LYS A 86 -21.97 -8.61 -1.50
N TYR A 87 -22.33 -7.71 -2.41
CA TYR A 87 -22.35 -6.27 -2.19
C TYR A 87 -23.76 -5.66 -2.16
N GLN A 88 -24.81 -6.47 -2.07
CA GLN A 88 -26.22 -6.02 -2.09
C GLN A 88 -26.57 -4.99 -1.02
N GLU A 89 -25.92 -5.04 0.14
CA GLU A 89 -26.15 -4.11 1.24
C GLU A 89 -25.27 -2.84 1.15
N ARG A 90 -24.41 -2.74 0.15
CA ARG A 90 -23.52 -1.58 0.00
C ARG A 90 -24.18 -0.52 -0.86
N ILE A 91 -23.98 0.74 -0.48
CA ILE A 91 -24.26 1.89 -1.33
C ILE A 91 -22.91 2.37 -1.86
N PHE A 92 -22.62 2.05 -3.12
CA PHE A 92 -21.40 2.52 -3.77
C PHE A 92 -21.55 3.96 -4.23
N ASP A 93 -20.56 4.77 -3.87
CA ASP A 93 -20.37 6.11 -4.44
C ASP A 93 -19.21 6.05 -5.44
N PRO A 94 -19.45 6.22 -6.75
CA PRO A 94 -18.39 6.18 -7.76
C PRO A 94 -17.34 7.28 -7.53
N ARG A 95 -17.71 8.39 -6.89
CA ARG A 95 -16.78 9.47 -6.51
C ARG A 95 -15.79 9.01 -5.44
N GLY A 96 -16.20 8.06 -4.60
CA GLY A 96 -15.38 7.49 -3.53
C GLY A 96 -14.35 6.46 -4.02
N LEU A 97 -14.41 6.01 -5.28
CA LEU A 97 -13.49 4.98 -5.81
C LEU A 97 -12.03 5.44 -5.78
N ALA A 98 -11.77 6.69 -6.17
CA ALA A 98 -10.44 7.30 -6.10
C ALA A 98 -9.91 7.36 -4.66
N LEU A 99 -10.78 7.63 -3.68
CA LEU A 99 -10.39 7.65 -2.26
C LEU A 99 -10.30 6.25 -1.65
N GLY A 100 -10.98 5.25 -2.19
CA GLY A 100 -11.00 3.90 -1.64
C GLY A 100 -9.70 3.14 -1.92
N GLY A 101 -9.57 2.60 -3.14
CA GLY A 101 -8.45 1.70 -3.48
C GLY A 101 -7.08 2.38 -3.41
N TYR A 102 -7.00 3.64 -3.84
CA TYR A 102 -5.73 4.33 -3.99
C TYR A 102 -5.15 4.83 -2.67
N THR A 103 -5.97 5.14 -1.65
CA THR A 103 -5.44 5.55 -0.33
C THR A 103 -4.72 4.41 0.38
N GLY A 104 -5.13 3.16 0.12
CA GLY A 104 -4.34 2.01 0.53
C GLY A 104 -2.96 1.99 -0.12
N MET A 105 -2.87 2.29 -1.43
CA MET A 105 -1.59 2.37 -2.12
C MET A 105 -0.73 3.54 -1.61
N LEU A 106 -1.33 4.71 -1.35
CA LEU A 106 -0.63 5.83 -0.70
C LEU A 106 -0.06 5.40 0.65
N GLY A 107 -0.83 4.62 1.42
CA GLY A 107 -0.35 4.06 2.68
C GLY A 107 0.87 3.16 2.49
N VAL A 108 0.83 2.24 1.51
CA VAL A 108 1.99 1.38 1.19
C VAL A 108 3.22 2.22 0.79
N LEU A 109 3.05 3.21 -0.07
CA LEU A 109 4.16 4.08 -0.50
C LEU A 109 4.75 4.88 0.67
N ALA A 110 3.90 5.44 1.52
CA ALA A 110 4.34 6.14 2.73
C ALA A 110 5.08 5.21 3.69
N GLY A 111 4.55 4.00 3.91
CA GLY A 111 5.21 2.97 4.71
C GLY A 111 6.57 2.56 4.14
N LEU A 112 6.68 2.41 2.81
CA LEU A 112 7.94 2.07 2.13
C LEU A 112 8.94 3.22 2.20
N ALA A 113 8.50 4.48 2.12
CA ALA A 113 9.36 5.63 2.27
C ALA A 113 9.96 5.68 3.69
N ILE A 114 9.12 5.49 4.72
CA ILE A 114 9.56 5.39 6.12
C ILE A 114 10.49 4.19 6.30
N GLY A 115 10.02 2.98 5.98
CA GLY A 115 10.79 1.75 6.15
C GLY A 115 12.13 1.79 5.40
N GLY A 116 12.12 2.22 4.14
CA GLY A 116 13.30 2.35 3.30
C GLY A 116 14.31 3.38 3.81
N ALA A 117 13.84 4.51 4.36
CA ALA A 117 14.70 5.55 4.91
C ALA A 117 15.45 5.08 6.18
N PHE A 118 14.76 4.33 7.05
CA PHE A 118 15.28 3.95 8.35
C PHE A 118 15.81 2.51 8.44
N LYS A 119 15.64 1.67 7.41
CA LYS A 119 16.02 0.23 7.45
C LYS A 119 17.46 -0.04 7.87
N ARG A 120 18.39 0.87 7.53
CA ARG A 120 19.82 0.71 7.86
C ARG A 120 20.11 0.72 9.36
N TYR A 121 19.23 1.33 10.16
CA TYR A 121 19.34 1.34 11.62
C TYR A 121 18.81 0.05 12.25
N VAL A 122 18.17 -0.80 11.44
CA VAL A 122 17.65 -2.11 11.87
C VAL A 122 18.10 -3.18 10.87
N PRO A 123 19.42 -3.44 10.77
CA PRO A 123 19.92 -4.43 9.83
C PRO A 123 19.41 -5.82 10.24
N LEU A 124 18.67 -6.47 9.35
CA LEU A 124 18.23 -7.84 9.57
C LEU A 124 19.36 -8.81 9.15
N PRO A 125 20.09 -9.45 10.09
CA PRO A 125 21.10 -10.43 9.73
C PRO A 125 20.45 -11.64 9.06
N TYR A 126 21.16 -12.35 8.19
CA TYR A 126 20.66 -13.59 7.60
C TYR A 126 20.40 -14.63 8.71
N PRO A 127 19.34 -15.45 8.62
CA PRO A 127 19.08 -16.47 9.64
C PRO A 127 20.23 -17.47 9.73
N THR A 128 20.68 -17.78 10.94
CA THR A 128 21.81 -18.69 11.20
C THR A 128 21.43 -20.17 11.14
N SER A 129 20.14 -20.48 11.18
CA SER A 129 19.61 -21.84 11.11
C SER A 129 18.21 -21.88 10.49
N TRP A 130 17.78 -23.06 10.06
CA TRP A 130 16.42 -23.27 9.58
C TRP A 130 15.37 -22.99 10.67
N ARG A 131 15.67 -23.29 11.94
CA ARG A 131 14.77 -23.02 13.08
C ARG A 131 14.54 -21.52 13.24
N ALA A 132 15.63 -20.74 13.18
CA ALA A 132 15.59 -19.28 13.14
C ALA A 132 14.76 -18.76 11.96
N ALA A 133 15.00 -19.27 10.75
CA ALA A 133 14.24 -18.89 9.56
C ALA A 133 12.73 -19.19 9.70
N SER A 134 12.38 -20.38 10.19
CA SER A 134 10.99 -20.77 10.45
C SER A 134 10.34 -19.91 11.55
N ALA A 135 11.05 -19.64 12.65
CA ALA A 135 10.57 -18.77 13.72
C ALA A 135 10.30 -17.35 13.21
N ARG A 136 11.22 -16.78 12.41
CA ARG A 136 11.01 -15.49 11.74
C ARG A 136 9.80 -15.50 10.81
N ALA A 137 9.62 -16.56 10.02
CA ALA A 137 8.47 -16.68 9.15
C ALA A 137 7.16 -16.71 9.93
N VAL A 138 7.09 -17.49 11.02
CA VAL A 138 5.89 -17.58 11.87
C VAL A 138 5.62 -16.24 12.56
N ILE A 139 6.59 -15.69 13.26
CA ILE A 139 6.43 -14.44 14.02
C ILE A 139 6.14 -13.26 13.08
N GLY A 140 6.87 -13.17 11.96
CA GLY A 140 6.67 -12.14 10.95
C GLY A 140 5.28 -12.18 10.33
N ASN A 141 4.81 -13.36 9.91
CA ASN A 141 3.45 -13.50 9.38
C ASN A 141 2.39 -13.25 10.47
N PHE A 142 2.58 -13.77 11.67
CA PHE A 142 1.63 -13.60 12.77
C PHE A 142 1.46 -12.12 13.14
N GLY A 143 2.56 -11.38 13.31
CA GLY A 143 2.49 -9.96 13.64
C GLY A 143 1.97 -9.11 12.48
N LEU A 144 2.27 -9.48 11.24
CA LEU A 144 1.70 -8.85 10.06
C LEU A 144 0.17 -9.04 9.99
N MET A 145 -0.31 -10.28 10.15
CA MET A 145 -1.74 -10.61 10.18
C MET A 145 -2.45 -9.93 11.35
N THR A 146 -1.86 -9.99 12.54
CA THR A 146 -2.43 -9.35 13.74
C THR A 146 -2.57 -7.85 13.54
N THR A 147 -1.53 -7.18 13.03
CA THR A 147 -1.57 -5.74 12.75
C THR A 147 -2.61 -5.42 11.69
N PHE A 148 -2.66 -6.19 10.60
CA PHE A 148 -3.59 -5.97 9.50
C PHE A 148 -5.05 -6.16 9.93
N GLU A 149 -5.36 -7.27 10.60
CA GLU A 149 -6.70 -7.61 11.04
C GLU A 149 -7.17 -6.73 12.19
N THR A 150 -6.29 -6.31 13.10
CA THR A 150 -6.65 -5.37 14.17
C THR A 150 -7.14 -4.04 13.59
N VAL A 151 -6.38 -3.44 12.66
CA VAL A 151 -6.83 -2.19 12.04
C VAL A 151 -8.07 -2.42 11.19
N ALA A 152 -8.18 -3.56 10.50
CA ALA A 152 -9.37 -3.90 9.73
C ALA A 152 -10.64 -4.03 10.59
N ALA A 153 -10.54 -4.69 11.75
CA ALA A 153 -11.63 -4.84 12.72
C ALA A 153 -12.04 -3.49 13.33
N LEU A 154 -11.08 -2.60 13.55
CA LEU A 154 -11.34 -1.23 14.02
C LEU A 154 -11.81 -0.28 12.92
N THR A 155 -11.73 -0.66 11.63
CA THR A 155 -12.10 0.20 10.51
C THR A 155 -13.62 0.20 10.32
N PRO A 156 -14.31 1.32 10.58
CA PRO A 156 -15.76 1.36 10.44
C PRO A 156 -16.16 1.46 8.97
N LYS A 157 -17.35 0.97 8.62
CA LYS A 157 -17.88 1.09 7.25
C LYS A 157 -18.23 2.53 6.87
N ARG A 158 -18.55 3.36 7.87
CA ARG A 158 -18.84 4.80 7.76
C ARG A 158 -18.39 5.51 9.04
N PRO A 159 -18.07 6.81 8.98
CA PRO A 159 -18.05 7.67 7.79
C PRO A 159 -16.84 7.41 6.86
N LEU A 160 -16.95 7.80 5.58
CA LEU A 160 -15.96 7.45 4.54
C LEU A 160 -14.56 8.00 4.83
N TYR A 161 -14.45 9.19 5.42
CA TYR A 161 -13.15 9.76 5.79
C TYR A 161 -12.43 8.89 6.81
N LEU A 162 -13.13 8.42 7.85
CA LEU A 162 -12.54 7.59 8.90
C LEU A 162 -12.16 6.20 8.36
N PHE A 163 -13.01 5.61 7.52
CA PHE A 163 -12.68 4.39 6.77
C PHE A 163 -11.38 4.56 5.96
N THR A 164 -11.26 5.67 5.26
CA THR A 164 -10.15 5.96 4.36
C THR A 164 -8.85 6.22 5.13
N SER A 165 -8.91 6.97 6.23
CA SER A 165 -7.77 7.24 7.12
C SER A 165 -7.25 5.97 7.78
N LEU A 166 -8.13 5.14 8.35
CA LEU A 166 -7.71 3.88 8.96
C LEU A 166 -7.19 2.88 7.94
N ARG A 167 -7.76 2.86 6.73
CA ARG A 167 -7.20 2.10 5.62
C ARG A 167 -5.79 2.57 5.28
N PHE A 168 -5.56 3.88 5.14
CA PHE A 168 -4.23 4.43 4.93
C PHE A 168 -3.26 3.98 6.03
N VAL A 169 -3.61 4.17 7.30
CA VAL A 169 -2.79 3.74 8.46
C VAL A 169 -2.48 2.24 8.39
N LYS A 170 -3.49 1.40 8.13
CA LYS A 170 -3.31 -0.05 7.97
C LYS A 170 -2.21 -0.36 6.95
N TYR A 171 -2.24 0.30 5.80
CA TYR A 171 -1.29 0.05 4.73
C TYR A 171 0.07 0.71 4.94
N VAL A 172 0.18 1.81 5.71
CA VAL A 172 1.46 2.36 6.19
C VAL A 172 2.16 1.37 7.13
N LEU A 173 1.41 0.79 8.05
CA LEU A 173 1.96 -0.11 9.06
C LEU A 173 2.55 -1.38 8.46
N MET A 174 2.07 -1.84 7.29
CA MET A 174 2.57 -3.07 6.67
C MET A 174 4.07 -3.00 6.30
N PRO A 175 4.53 -2.06 5.43
CA PRO A 175 5.96 -1.94 5.17
C PRO A 175 6.78 -1.53 6.39
N VAL A 176 6.25 -0.67 7.28
CA VAL A 176 6.94 -0.28 8.52
C VAL A 176 7.19 -1.50 9.41
N TYR A 177 6.19 -2.38 9.53
CA TYR A 177 6.33 -3.62 10.29
C TYR A 177 7.38 -4.53 9.66
N ILE A 178 7.29 -4.76 8.35
CA ILE A 178 8.20 -5.66 7.62
C ILE A 178 9.65 -5.16 7.67
N LEU A 179 9.87 -3.87 7.45
CA LEU A 179 11.21 -3.31 7.25
C LEU A 179 11.88 -2.84 8.55
N LEU A 180 11.10 -2.53 9.60
CA LEU A 180 11.63 -1.97 10.84
C LEU A 180 11.24 -2.82 12.06
N ILE A 181 9.95 -3.06 12.29
CA ILE A 181 9.48 -3.66 13.56
C ILE A 181 9.85 -5.15 13.66
N ALA A 182 9.56 -5.95 12.63
CA ALA A 182 9.88 -7.37 12.63
C ALA A 182 11.39 -7.61 12.74
N PRO A 183 12.27 -6.90 12.00
CA PRO A 183 13.71 -6.98 12.21
C PRO A 183 14.16 -6.66 13.63
N VAL A 184 13.63 -5.59 14.27
CA VAL A 184 13.93 -5.31 15.70
C VAL A 184 13.54 -6.50 16.58
N LEU A 185 12.36 -7.07 16.34
CA LEU A 185 11.85 -8.20 17.11
C LEU A 185 12.75 -9.44 16.95
N PHE A 186 13.16 -9.75 15.74
CA PHE A 186 14.05 -10.88 15.45
C PHE A 186 15.41 -10.73 16.13
N ILE A 187 16.01 -9.53 16.04
CA ILE A 187 17.28 -9.22 16.71
C ILE A 187 17.15 -9.39 18.23
N ARG A 188 16.07 -8.86 18.82
CA ARG A 188 15.82 -8.97 20.27
C ARG A 188 15.58 -10.41 20.74
N LEU A 189 15.02 -11.26 19.89
CA LEU A 189 14.77 -12.67 20.18
C LEU A 189 15.95 -13.57 19.82
N GLY A 190 17.01 -13.04 19.19
CA GLY A 190 18.17 -13.81 18.75
C GLY A 190 17.85 -14.83 17.66
N ILE A 191 16.80 -14.57 16.86
CA ILE A 191 16.35 -15.46 15.77
C ILE A 191 16.58 -14.86 14.41
#